data_AF-E3KIS9-F1
#
_entry.id   AF-E3KIS9-F1
#
_cell.length_a   1.000
_cell.length_b   1.000
_cell.length_c   1.000
_cell.angle_alpha   90.00
_cell.angle_beta   90.00
_cell.angle_gamma   90.00
#
_symmetry.space_group_name_H-M   'P 1'
#
loop_
_entity.id
_entity.type
_entity.pdbx_description
1 polymer ?
#
loop_
_entity_poly.entity_id
_entity_poly.type
_entity_poly.pdbx_seq_one_letter_code
_entity_poly.pdbx_strand_id
1 'polypeptide(L)'
;MDRFEMCDVWADNLDSEMAIIRDLVEYYPYIGMDTEFPGVVARPIGTFKTPSDYHYQTLRCNVDLLKIIQLGLTLCDENGRKPEGKCVWQFNFRFNLNEDMYAPDSIELLQASGLNFKRHEEQGIDPEYFGELLISSGLVLLEDVKWISFHSGYDFGYILKMVTLVNMPVTENEFFDLLKTWFPCIYDIKFLMRSCKSLRGGLNEVAKDLNVVRKGKEHQAGSDSLLTADTFFSLRAQYFDNELDDGKFLGQIYGLASSGQAQFSREMTPSLADDPLGFPIDPIPTPQATVTPSSSLVRRQVLPPRHHLSNPQEPGPRASSAVSIKNPNAPNGSDGATNPFAPYRAGSPAVR
;
A
#
# COMPACT_ATOMS: atom_id res chain seq x y z
N MET A 1 5.36 -3.47 35.66
CA MET A 1 5.85 -4.18 34.46
C MET A 1 4.64 -4.38 33.60
N ASP A 2 4.67 -3.88 32.36
CA ASP A 2 3.55 -4.04 31.45
C ASP A 2 3.44 -5.53 31.10
N ARG A 3 2.28 -6.13 31.35
CA ARG A 3 2.01 -7.56 31.09
C ARG A 3 1.39 -7.74 29.71
N PHE A 4 2.08 -7.26 28.68
CA PHE A 4 1.65 -7.48 27.30
C PHE A 4 2.67 -8.27 26.48
N GLU A 5 2.17 -8.96 25.48
CA GLU A 5 2.89 -9.85 24.57
C GLU A 5 2.66 -9.40 23.12
N MET A 6 3.73 -9.43 22.32
CA MET A 6 3.68 -9.26 20.87
C MET A 6 3.74 -10.65 20.23
N CYS A 7 2.72 -10.99 19.46
CA CYS A 7 2.56 -12.30 18.85
C CYS A 7 2.91 -12.25 17.35
N ASP A 8 3.92 -13.01 16.96
CA ASP A 8 4.21 -13.29 15.55
C ASP A 8 3.15 -14.26 14.99
N VAL A 9 2.44 -13.83 13.96
CA VAL A 9 1.41 -14.62 13.27
C VAL A 9 1.93 -15.07 11.90
N TRP A 10 1.74 -16.36 11.63
CA TRP A 10 2.16 -17.09 10.44
C TRP A 10 0.98 -17.98 9.98
N ALA A 11 1.15 -18.72 8.89
CA ALA A 11 0.06 -19.54 8.34
C ALA A 11 -0.44 -20.65 9.29
N ASP A 12 0.35 -21.07 10.29
CA ASP A 12 0.02 -22.17 11.21
C ASP A 12 -0.77 -21.74 12.46
N ASN A 13 -0.71 -20.47 12.87
CA ASN A 13 -1.48 -19.94 14.01
C ASN A 13 -2.53 -18.87 13.66
N LEU A 14 -2.66 -18.48 12.39
CA LEU A 14 -3.56 -17.42 11.93
C LEU A 14 -4.98 -17.52 12.49
N ASP A 15 -5.66 -18.66 12.32
CA ASP A 15 -7.04 -18.86 12.79
C ASP A 15 -7.19 -18.65 14.31
N SER A 16 -6.24 -19.17 15.09
CA SER A 16 -6.25 -19.04 16.55
C SER A 16 -6.01 -17.61 17.01
N GLU A 17 -5.13 -16.85 16.34
CA GLU A 17 -4.91 -15.45 16.68
C GLU A 17 -6.09 -14.56 16.24
N MET A 18 -6.66 -14.80 15.05
CA MET A 18 -7.87 -14.11 14.58
C MET A 18 -9.10 -14.42 15.45
N ALA A 19 -9.17 -15.59 16.08
CA ALA A 19 -10.19 -15.88 17.09
C ALA A 19 -10.03 -14.98 18.34
N ILE A 20 -8.81 -14.83 18.86
CA ILE A 20 -8.53 -13.98 20.02
C ILE A 20 -8.84 -12.50 19.70
N ILE A 21 -8.50 -12.03 18.51
CA ILE A 21 -8.78 -10.65 18.08
C ILE A 21 -10.30 -10.38 17.99
N ARG A 22 -11.07 -11.34 17.46
CA ARG A 22 -12.56 -11.26 17.44
C ARG A 22 -13.16 -11.11 18.83
N ASP A 23 -12.63 -11.83 19.83
CA ASP A 23 -13.11 -11.74 21.22
C ASP A 23 -12.69 -10.42 21.91
N LEU A 24 -11.63 -9.76 21.43
CA LEU A 24 -11.06 -8.56 22.07
C LEU A 24 -11.53 -7.24 21.47
N VAL A 25 -11.87 -7.18 20.19
CA VAL A 25 -12.19 -5.91 19.50
C VAL A 25 -13.38 -5.16 20.12
N GLU A 26 -14.38 -5.87 20.66
CA GLU A 26 -15.53 -5.28 21.37
C GLU A 26 -15.11 -4.47 22.63
N TYR A 27 -14.01 -4.88 23.29
CA TYR A 27 -13.50 -4.25 24.51
C TYR A 27 -12.33 -3.29 24.24
N TYR A 28 -11.61 -3.50 23.13
CA TYR A 28 -10.43 -2.75 22.73
C TYR A 28 -10.55 -2.26 21.26
N PRO A 29 -11.52 -1.36 20.97
CA PRO A 29 -11.87 -0.97 19.60
C PRO A 29 -10.91 0.04 18.95
N TYR A 30 -9.84 0.48 19.64
CA TYR A 30 -8.80 1.32 19.04
C TYR A 30 -7.68 0.46 18.47
N ILE A 31 -7.52 0.49 17.15
CA ILE A 31 -6.61 -0.36 16.40
C ILE A 31 -5.44 0.48 15.88
N GLY A 32 -4.31 0.47 16.58
CA GLY A 32 -3.06 0.95 16.00
C GLY A 32 -2.61 0.03 14.88
N MET A 33 -2.28 0.56 13.71
CA MET A 33 -1.73 -0.23 12.60
C MET A 33 -0.47 0.37 12.00
N ASP A 34 0.26 -0.48 11.29
CA ASP A 34 1.42 -0.13 10.44
C ASP A 34 1.65 -1.29 9.44
N THR A 35 2.29 -1.06 8.28
CA THR A 35 2.62 -2.13 7.32
C THR A 35 4.04 -2.04 6.80
N GLU A 36 4.65 -3.22 6.57
CA GLU A 36 5.92 -3.33 5.87
C GLU A 36 5.71 -3.91 4.48
N PHE A 37 6.29 -3.26 3.47
CA PHE A 37 6.13 -3.59 2.06
C PHE A 37 7.40 -3.22 1.26
N PRO A 38 7.61 -3.74 0.05
CA PRO A 38 8.90 -3.65 -0.64
C PRO A 38 9.12 -2.31 -1.38
N GLY A 39 8.74 -1.21 -0.74
CA GLY A 39 8.95 0.16 -1.20
C GLY A 39 8.18 0.56 -2.46
N VAL A 40 8.84 1.34 -3.32
CA VAL A 40 8.25 1.98 -4.50
C VAL A 40 9.14 1.68 -5.71
N VAL A 41 8.58 0.97 -6.69
CA VAL A 41 9.29 0.53 -7.92
C VAL A 41 8.85 1.28 -9.18
N ALA A 42 7.69 1.93 -9.14
CA ALA A 42 7.08 2.60 -10.28
C ALA A 42 6.71 4.06 -9.96
N ARG A 43 6.74 4.92 -10.98
CA ARG A 43 6.13 6.26 -10.95
C ARG A 43 5.18 6.41 -12.14
N PRO A 44 3.98 6.96 -11.95
CA PRO A 44 3.03 7.14 -13.05
C PRO A 44 3.53 8.22 -14.01
N ILE A 45 3.45 7.94 -15.31
CA ILE A 45 3.83 8.88 -16.37
C ILE A 45 2.57 9.55 -16.90
N GLY A 46 2.49 10.88 -16.81
CA GLY A 46 1.32 11.63 -17.31
C GLY A 46 1.27 13.06 -16.79
N THR A 47 0.12 13.70 -16.99
CA THR A 47 -0.25 15.00 -16.42
C THR A 47 -1.26 14.79 -15.29
N PHE A 48 -0.98 15.35 -14.12
CA PHE A 48 -1.78 15.22 -12.91
C PHE A 48 -2.43 16.55 -12.56
N LYS A 49 -3.63 16.51 -11.96
CA LYS A 49 -4.42 17.72 -11.68
C LYS A 49 -3.91 18.47 -10.45
N THR A 50 -3.40 17.72 -9.46
CA THR A 50 -2.90 18.22 -8.18
C THR A 50 -1.70 17.38 -7.73
N PRO A 51 -0.90 17.83 -6.74
CA PRO A 51 0.08 16.98 -6.08
C PRO A 51 -0.57 15.76 -5.40
N SER A 52 -1.78 15.87 -4.85
CA SER A 52 -2.52 14.74 -4.25
C SER A 52 -2.87 13.67 -5.28
N ASP A 53 -3.32 14.06 -6.47
CA ASP A 53 -3.59 13.17 -7.60
C ASP A 53 -2.30 12.44 -8.04
N TYR A 54 -1.15 13.13 -8.10
CA TYR A 54 0.14 12.47 -8.35
C TYR A 54 0.54 11.47 -7.25
N HIS A 55 0.36 11.83 -5.97
CA HIS A 55 0.64 10.93 -4.84
C HIS A 55 -0.28 9.70 -4.88
N TYR A 56 -1.59 9.91 -5.07
CA TYR A 56 -2.56 8.83 -5.18
C TYR A 56 -2.24 7.90 -6.35
N GLN A 57 -1.96 8.42 -7.55
CA GLN A 57 -1.61 7.56 -8.70
C GLN A 57 -0.27 6.83 -8.51
N THR A 58 0.64 7.37 -7.69
CA THR A 58 1.91 6.69 -7.32
C THR A 58 1.67 5.58 -6.29
N LEU A 59 0.88 5.84 -5.25
CA LEU A 59 0.40 4.85 -4.30
C LEU A 59 -0.30 3.71 -5.03
N ARG A 60 -1.32 4.05 -5.82
CA ARG A 60 -2.16 3.11 -6.55
C ARG A 60 -1.34 2.16 -7.41
N CYS A 61 -0.44 2.67 -8.26
CA CYS A 61 0.31 1.79 -9.17
C CYS A 61 1.29 0.87 -8.44
N ASN A 62 1.87 1.30 -7.32
CA ASN A 62 2.77 0.44 -6.54
C ASN A 62 2.00 -0.57 -5.68
N VAL A 63 0.90 -0.16 -5.04
CA VAL A 63 0.02 -1.08 -4.31
C VAL A 63 -0.55 -2.15 -5.25
N ASP A 64 -0.96 -1.80 -6.47
CA ASP A 64 -1.41 -2.78 -7.47
C ASP A 64 -0.30 -3.79 -7.84
N LEU A 65 0.93 -3.31 -8.07
CA LEU A 65 2.08 -4.12 -8.53
C LEU A 65 2.72 -4.98 -7.44
N LEU A 66 2.77 -4.50 -6.20
CA LEU A 66 3.57 -5.08 -5.11
C LEU A 66 2.71 -5.93 -4.16
N LYS A 67 3.39 -6.74 -3.32
CA LYS A 67 2.80 -7.50 -2.22
C LYS A 67 3.25 -6.92 -0.88
N ILE A 68 2.33 -6.89 0.07
CA ILE A 68 2.63 -6.61 1.49
C ILE A 68 3.51 -7.72 2.08
N ILE A 69 4.35 -7.39 3.06
CA ILE A 69 5.25 -8.32 3.75
C ILE A 69 4.84 -8.51 5.21
N GLN A 70 4.51 -7.43 5.92
CA GLN A 70 3.92 -7.50 7.27
C GLN A 70 2.77 -6.52 7.46
N LEU A 71 1.85 -6.86 8.37
CA LEU A 71 0.85 -5.96 8.98
C LEU A 71 0.99 -6.07 10.50
N GLY A 72 1.05 -4.94 11.19
CA GLY A 72 0.97 -4.87 12.64
C GLY A 72 -0.38 -4.37 13.08
N LEU A 73 -1.01 -5.03 14.06
CA LEU A 73 -2.21 -4.55 14.74
C LEU A 73 -1.96 -4.49 16.25
N THR A 74 -2.24 -3.35 16.88
CA THR A 74 -2.23 -3.15 18.33
C THR A 74 -3.61 -2.76 18.83
N LEU A 75 -4.20 -3.56 19.72
CA LEU A 75 -5.53 -3.32 20.28
C LEU A 75 -5.46 -2.51 21.59
N CYS A 76 -6.23 -1.43 21.66
CA CYS A 76 -6.35 -0.52 22.80
C CYS A 76 -7.82 -0.17 23.10
N ASP A 77 -8.12 0.20 24.34
CA ASP A 77 -9.41 0.80 24.71
C ASP A 77 -9.41 2.32 24.47
N GLU A 78 -10.54 2.97 24.74
CA GLU A 78 -10.72 4.43 24.67
C GLU A 78 -9.72 5.25 25.51
N ASN A 79 -8.99 4.62 26.44
CA ASN A 79 -7.99 5.25 27.30
C ASN A 79 -6.55 4.84 26.96
N GLY A 80 -6.33 4.12 25.86
CA GLY A 80 -5.02 3.59 25.45
C GLY A 80 -4.54 2.39 26.26
N ARG A 81 -5.39 1.80 27.10
CA ARG A 81 -5.10 0.58 27.86
C ARG A 81 -5.20 -0.62 26.94
N LYS A 82 -4.26 -1.55 27.09
CA LYS A 82 -4.16 -2.78 26.28
C LYS A 82 -4.71 -3.97 27.07
N PRO A 83 -5.18 -5.04 26.41
CA PRO A 83 -5.51 -6.29 27.08
C PRO A 83 -4.29 -6.87 27.82
N GLU A 84 -4.54 -7.66 28.87
CA GLU A 84 -3.49 -8.45 29.52
C GLU A 84 -3.11 -9.64 28.63
N GLY A 85 -1.82 -9.91 28.46
CA GLY A 85 -1.32 -10.91 27.51
C GLY A 85 -1.19 -10.32 26.11
N LYS A 86 -1.66 -11.03 25.08
CA LYS A 86 -1.51 -10.59 23.69
C LYS A 86 -2.29 -9.31 23.42
N CYS A 87 -1.59 -8.27 22.99
CA CYS A 87 -2.20 -7.01 22.52
C CYS A 87 -1.65 -6.49 21.20
N VAL A 88 -0.54 -7.06 20.73
CA VAL A 88 0.07 -6.74 19.44
C VAL A 88 0.19 -8.01 18.62
N TRP A 89 -0.26 -7.97 17.37
CA TRP A 89 -0.11 -9.04 16.39
C TRP A 89 0.71 -8.55 15.21
N GLN A 90 1.74 -9.31 14.86
CA GLN A 90 2.58 -9.08 13.70
C GLN A 90 2.28 -10.19 12.68
N PHE A 91 1.45 -9.88 11.69
CA PHE A 91 1.11 -10.80 10.62
C PHE A 91 2.22 -10.82 9.57
N ASN A 92 2.76 -12.00 9.31
CA ASN A 92 3.86 -12.20 8.37
C ASN A 92 3.32 -12.86 7.09
N PHE A 93 3.23 -12.11 5.99
CA PHE A 93 2.63 -12.58 4.74
C PHE A 93 3.62 -13.35 3.85
N ARG A 94 3.09 -14.16 2.93
CA ARG A 94 3.89 -14.89 1.95
C ARG A 94 4.52 -13.94 0.94
N PHE A 95 5.85 -13.99 0.85
CA PHE A 95 6.65 -13.16 -0.04
C PHE A 95 7.86 -13.95 -0.55
N ASN A 96 8.15 -13.91 -1.86
CA ASN A 96 9.25 -14.64 -2.47
C ASN A 96 10.18 -13.72 -3.26
N LEU A 97 11.43 -13.57 -2.79
CA LEU A 97 12.46 -12.74 -3.44
C LEU A 97 12.87 -13.19 -4.84
N ASN A 98 12.45 -14.38 -5.30
CA ASN A 98 12.72 -14.88 -6.65
C ASN A 98 11.56 -14.64 -7.64
N GLU A 99 10.36 -14.34 -7.14
CA GLU A 99 9.13 -14.22 -7.94
C GLU A 99 8.49 -12.82 -7.84
N ASP A 100 8.57 -12.19 -6.67
CA ASP A 100 7.91 -10.92 -6.38
C ASP A 100 8.77 -9.71 -6.73
N MET A 101 8.13 -8.61 -7.13
CA MET A 101 8.81 -7.34 -7.39
C MET A 101 9.10 -6.60 -6.08
N TYR A 102 10.24 -5.91 -6.03
CA TYR A 102 10.66 -5.10 -4.88
C TYR A 102 11.68 -4.02 -5.25
N ALA A 103 11.76 -2.98 -4.43
CA ALA A 103 12.90 -2.06 -4.40
C ALA A 103 14.06 -2.72 -3.58
N PRO A 104 15.28 -2.87 -4.13
CA PRO A 104 16.38 -3.56 -3.44
C PRO A 104 16.70 -2.98 -2.06
N ASP A 105 16.86 -1.67 -1.97
CA ASP A 105 17.15 -0.93 -0.74
C ASP A 105 16.11 -1.18 0.36
N SER A 106 14.83 -1.36 0.01
CA SER A 106 13.76 -1.70 0.97
C SER A 106 13.93 -3.11 1.52
N ILE A 107 14.32 -4.08 0.68
CA ILE A 107 14.63 -5.44 1.15
C ILE A 107 15.89 -5.45 2.02
N GLU A 108 16.93 -4.69 1.66
CA GLU A 108 18.13 -4.56 2.49
C GLU A 108 17.81 -3.95 3.87
N LEU A 109 17.00 -2.88 3.91
CA LEU A 109 16.50 -2.28 5.15
C LEU A 109 15.71 -3.31 5.97
N LEU A 110 14.72 -3.99 5.38
CA LEU A 110 13.88 -4.97 6.08
C LEU A 110 14.68 -6.19 6.58
N GLN A 111 15.70 -6.64 5.84
CA GLN A 111 16.62 -7.69 6.28
C GLN A 111 17.48 -7.23 7.47
N ALA A 112 18.01 -6.01 7.44
CA ALA A 112 18.70 -5.41 8.58
C ALA A 112 17.76 -5.25 9.79
N SER A 113 16.50 -4.90 9.52
CA SER A 113 15.39 -4.85 10.48
C SER A 113 14.88 -6.22 10.91
N GLY A 114 15.43 -7.31 10.36
CA GLY A 114 15.36 -8.67 10.90
C GLY A 114 14.26 -9.55 10.29
N LEU A 115 13.63 -9.13 9.20
CA LEU A 115 12.66 -9.96 8.49
C LEU A 115 13.37 -11.16 7.84
N ASN A 116 12.86 -12.36 8.13
CA ASN A 116 13.38 -13.61 7.59
C ASN A 116 12.60 -13.98 6.32
N PHE A 117 13.01 -13.42 5.17
CA PHE A 117 12.34 -13.63 3.88
C PHE A 117 12.18 -15.10 3.49
N LYS A 118 13.11 -15.98 3.89
CA LYS A 118 12.94 -17.42 3.69
C LYS A 118 11.74 -17.99 4.47
N ARG A 119 11.50 -17.49 5.69
CA ARG A 119 10.32 -17.86 6.48
C ARG A 119 9.04 -17.26 5.90
N HIS A 120 9.08 -16.05 5.33
CA HIS A 120 7.95 -15.50 4.56
C HIS A 120 7.60 -16.39 3.36
N GLU A 121 8.59 -16.86 2.60
CA GLU A 121 8.39 -17.79 1.49
C GLU A 121 7.77 -19.13 1.94
N GLU A 122 8.34 -19.76 2.99
CA GLU A 122 7.97 -21.11 3.43
C GLU A 122 6.72 -21.18 4.34
N GLN A 123 6.44 -20.14 5.13
CA GLN A 123 5.45 -20.15 6.23
C GLN A 123 4.52 -18.93 6.26
N GLY A 124 4.70 -17.97 5.34
CA GLY A 124 3.94 -16.73 5.31
C GLY A 124 2.44 -16.96 5.06
N ILE A 125 1.64 -16.12 5.70
CA ILE A 125 0.19 -16.05 5.57
C ILE A 125 -0.19 -15.77 4.11
N ASP A 126 -1.21 -16.47 3.62
CA ASP A 126 -1.83 -16.14 2.34
C ASP A 126 -2.67 -14.85 2.49
N PRO A 127 -2.35 -13.76 1.75
CA PRO A 127 -3.08 -12.50 1.90
C PRO A 127 -4.58 -12.62 1.60
N GLU A 128 -4.98 -13.47 0.64
CA GLU A 128 -6.40 -13.63 0.30
C GLU A 128 -7.19 -14.27 1.45
N TYR A 129 -6.58 -15.26 2.11
CA TYR A 129 -7.19 -15.93 3.27
C TYR A 129 -7.23 -15.03 4.52
N PHE A 130 -6.20 -14.21 4.73
CA PHE A 130 -6.28 -13.16 5.75
C PHE A 130 -7.42 -12.17 5.46
N GLY A 131 -7.58 -11.76 4.19
CA GLY A 131 -8.68 -10.90 3.76
C GLY A 131 -10.06 -11.48 4.12
N GLU A 132 -10.28 -12.78 3.86
CA GLU A 132 -11.50 -13.50 4.25
C GLU A 132 -11.76 -13.43 5.77
N LEU A 133 -10.74 -13.70 6.58
CA LEU A 133 -10.85 -13.66 8.05
C LEU A 133 -11.06 -12.23 8.57
N LEU A 134 -10.43 -11.23 7.95
CA LEU A 134 -10.56 -9.82 8.33
C LEU A 134 -12.00 -9.31 8.11
N ILE A 135 -12.64 -9.66 6.99
CA ILE A 135 -14.03 -9.26 6.68
C ILE A 135 -15.02 -9.64 7.79
N SER A 136 -14.83 -10.79 8.42
CA SER A 136 -15.70 -11.32 9.49
C SER A 136 -15.13 -11.15 10.91
N SER A 137 -14.08 -10.34 11.06
CA SER A 137 -13.38 -10.17 12.35
C SER A 137 -14.00 -9.14 13.29
N GLY A 138 -14.88 -8.26 12.79
CA GLY A 138 -15.34 -7.07 13.50
C GLY A 138 -14.36 -5.88 13.46
N LEU A 139 -13.14 -6.03 12.92
CA LEU A 139 -12.19 -4.91 12.79
C LEU A 139 -12.56 -3.90 11.69
N VAL A 140 -13.34 -4.31 10.69
CA VAL A 140 -13.69 -3.53 9.51
C VAL A 140 -15.21 -3.43 9.34
N LEU A 141 -15.67 -2.47 8.54
CA LEU A 141 -17.09 -2.22 8.22
C LEU A 141 -17.95 -1.76 9.41
N LEU A 142 -17.38 -1.52 10.60
CA LEU A 142 -18.07 -1.06 11.80
C LEU A 142 -17.63 0.36 12.22
N GLU A 143 -18.57 1.15 12.74
CA GLU A 143 -18.38 2.57 13.10
C GLU A 143 -17.85 2.78 14.54
N ASP A 144 -17.87 1.74 15.37
CA ASP A 144 -17.35 1.76 16.75
C ASP A 144 -15.84 1.47 16.81
N VAL A 145 -15.29 0.78 15.80
CA VAL A 145 -13.85 0.49 15.66
C VAL A 145 -13.10 1.66 15.02
N LYS A 146 -12.06 2.12 15.70
CA LYS A 146 -11.29 3.33 15.34
C LYS A 146 -9.85 2.96 15.02
N TRP A 147 -9.47 3.14 13.76
CA TRP A 147 -8.12 2.85 13.27
C TRP A 147 -7.19 4.05 13.49
N ILE A 148 -6.05 3.81 14.15
CA ILE A 148 -5.00 4.80 14.42
C ILE A 148 -3.80 4.49 13.53
N SER A 149 -3.33 5.48 12.79
CA SER A 149 -2.28 5.30 11.77
C SER A 149 -1.22 6.40 11.77
N PHE A 150 -0.15 6.24 10.97
CA PHE A 150 0.83 7.29 10.73
C PHE A 150 1.23 7.34 9.24
N HIS A 151 0.94 8.45 8.54
CA HIS A 151 1.30 8.64 7.12
C HIS A 151 0.73 7.55 6.17
N SER A 152 -0.52 7.15 6.43
CA SER A 152 -0.98 5.78 6.15
C SER A 152 -1.61 5.49 4.79
N GLY A 153 -1.26 6.25 3.77
CA GLY A 153 -1.84 6.06 2.43
C GLY A 153 -1.59 4.66 1.88
N TYR A 154 -0.33 4.20 1.97
CA TYR A 154 0.05 2.87 1.49
C TYR A 154 -0.55 1.75 2.35
N ASP A 155 -0.56 1.88 3.68
CA ASP A 155 -1.10 0.87 4.61
C ASP A 155 -2.55 0.51 4.27
N PHE A 156 -3.41 1.53 4.24
CA PHE A 156 -4.81 1.34 3.88
C PHE A 156 -4.99 0.90 2.42
N GLY A 157 -4.08 1.30 1.52
CA GLY A 157 -4.03 0.79 0.16
C GLY A 157 -3.84 -0.72 0.11
N TYR A 158 -2.86 -1.26 0.83
CA TYR A 158 -2.62 -2.71 0.88
C TYR A 158 -3.75 -3.46 1.54
N ILE A 159 -4.31 -2.97 2.67
CA ILE A 159 -5.42 -3.65 3.33
C ILE A 159 -6.68 -3.62 2.44
N LEU A 160 -6.98 -2.50 1.77
CA LEU A 160 -8.09 -2.42 0.81
C LEU A 160 -7.93 -3.39 -0.37
N LYS A 161 -6.74 -3.45 -0.99
CA LYS A 161 -6.43 -4.44 -2.04
C LYS A 161 -6.70 -5.86 -1.55
N MET A 162 -6.30 -6.17 -0.32
CA MET A 162 -6.43 -7.50 0.29
C MET A 162 -7.88 -7.89 0.57
N VAL A 163 -8.72 -7.00 1.10
CA VAL A 163 -10.14 -7.32 1.41
C VAL A 163 -11.08 -7.20 0.22
N THR A 164 -10.68 -6.49 -0.85
CA THR A 164 -11.52 -6.32 -2.05
C THR A 164 -11.12 -7.22 -3.23
N LEU A 165 -9.89 -7.74 -3.24
CA LEU A 165 -9.31 -8.58 -4.30
C LEU A 165 -9.42 -7.98 -5.71
N VAL A 166 -9.47 -6.65 -5.80
CA VAL A 166 -9.46 -5.90 -7.06
C VAL A 166 -8.38 -4.81 -7.02
N ASN A 167 -7.96 -4.36 -8.20
CA ASN A 167 -7.02 -3.25 -8.32
C ASN A 167 -7.61 -1.98 -7.70
N MET A 168 -6.71 -1.15 -7.17
CA MET A 168 -7.03 0.12 -6.53
C MET A 168 -7.80 1.07 -7.47
N PRO A 169 -8.75 1.88 -6.96
CA PRO A 169 -9.70 2.63 -7.80
C PRO A 169 -9.11 3.58 -8.84
N VAL A 170 -9.96 3.94 -9.81
CA VAL A 170 -9.83 5.04 -10.79
C VAL A 170 -9.03 6.24 -10.23
N THR A 171 -9.67 6.84 -9.23
CA THR A 171 -9.42 8.19 -8.75
C THR A 171 -9.32 8.25 -7.23
N GLU A 172 -8.66 9.30 -6.74
CA GLU A 172 -8.50 9.60 -5.31
C GLU A 172 -9.85 9.62 -4.56
N ASN A 173 -10.91 10.16 -5.20
CA ASN A 173 -12.25 10.20 -4.62
C ASN A 173 -12.86 8.80 -4.43
N GLU A 174 -12.82 7.94 -5.46
CA GLU A 174 -13.36 6.58 -5.39
C GLU A 174 -12.59 5.72 -4.37
N PHE A 175 -11.30 5.98 -4.19
CA PHE A 175 -10.52 5.42 -3.09
C PHE A 175 -11.05 5.87 -1.72
N PHE A 176 -11.33 7.16 -1.50
CA PHE A 176 -11.89 7.62 -0.24
C PHE A 176 -13.31 7.11 0.02
N ASP A 177 -14.15 6.99 -1.00
CA ASP A 177 -15.51 6.41 -0.88
C ASP A 177 -15.44 4.93 -0.46
N LEU A 178 -14.53 4.16 -1.06
CA LEU A 178 -14.27 2.76 -0.71
C LEU A 178 -13.63 2.64 0.68
N LEU A 179 -12.61 3.44 0.97
CA LEU A 179 -11.91 3.49 2.26
C LEU A 179 -12.88 3.75 3.41
N LYS A 180 -13.75 4.75 3.28
CA LYS A 180 -14.76 5.09 4.28
C LYS A 180 -15.77 3.96 4.51
N THR A 181 -16.06 3.15 3.49
CA THR A 181 -16.95 1.99 3.63
C THR A 181 -16.30 0.91 4.49
N TRP A 182 -15.02 0.60 4.26
CA TRP A 182 -14.28 -0.43 4.99
C TRP A 182 -13.77 0.01 6.37
N PHE A 183 -13.44 1.29 6.51
CA PHE A 183 -12.82 1.88 7.68
C PHE A 183 -13.52 3.21 8.00
N PRO A 184 -14.71 3.18 8.64
CA PRO A 184 -15.50 4.39 8.87
C PRO A 184 -14.80 5.42 9.75
N CYS A 185 -13.95 4.97 10.68
CA CYS A 185 -13.22 5.82 11.61
C CYS A 185 -11.71 5.60 11.52
N ILE A 186 -11.01 6.58 10.93
CA ILE A 186 -9.54 6.62 10.85
C ILE A 186 -9.02 7.94 11.45
N TYR A 187 -7.92 7.88 12.19
CA TYR A 187 -7.10 9.04 12.56
C TYR A 187 -5.62 8.82 12.18
N ASP A 188 -5.13 9.63 11.23
CA ASP A 188 -3.71 9.67 10.86
C ASP A 188 -2.95 10.66 11.76
N ILE A 189 -2.01 10.17 12.56
CA ILE A 189 -1.15 10.96 13.46
C ILE A 189 -0.38 12.03 12.67
N LYS A 190 0.13 11.72 11.48
CA LYS A 190 0.86 12.67 10.64
C LYS A 190 -0.06 13.81 10.15
N PHE A 191 -1.35 13.53 9.95
CA PHE A 191 -2.35 14.57 9.68
C PHE A 191 -2.69 15.39 10.94
N LEU A 192 -2.93 14.75 12.09
CA LEU A 192 -3.17 15.40 13.38
C LEU A 192 -2.07 16.40 13.76
N MET A 193 -0.81 16.01 13.53
CA MET A 193 0.39 16.85 13.75
C MET A 193 0.36 18.19 13.00
N ARG A 194 -0.42 18.35 11.92
CA ARG A 194 -0.57 19.64 11.23
C ARG A 194 -1.20 20.72 12.13
N SER A 195 -1.96 20.32 13.16
CA SER A 195 -2.45 21.24 14.20
C SER A 195 -1.47 21.46 15.36
N CYS A 196 -0.39 20.68 15.42
CA CYS A 196 0.61 20.69 16.50
C CYS A 196 1.86 21.44 16.03
N LYS A 197 2.05 22.69 16.47
CA LYS A 197 3.12 23.57 15.92
C LYS A 197 4.55 23.07 16.20
N SER A 198 4.74 22.32 17.28
CA SER A 198 6.03 21.78 17.75
C SER A 198 6.46 20.46 17.10
N LEU A 199 5.51 19.60 16.71
CA LEU A 199 5.80 18.21 16.31
C LEU A 199 6.10 18.09 14.81
N ARG A 200 7.26 17.53 14.45
CA ARG A 200 7.70 17.31 13.06
C ARG A 200 8.41 15.95 12.95
N GLY A 201 8.75 15.54 11.73
CA GLY A 201 9.52 14.32 11.50
C GLY A 201 8.67 13.05 11.33
N GLY A 202 9.34 11.90 11.39
CA GLY A 202 8.76 10.55 11.32
C GLY A 202 8.26 10.02 12.68
N LEU A 203 7.68 8.82 12.69
CA LEU A 203 7.01 8.24 13.87
C LEU A 203 7.92 8.21 15.11
N ASN A 204 9.18 7.77 14.97
CA ASN A 204 10.15 7.74 16.06
C ASN A 204 10.47 9.12 16.66
N GLU A 205 10.56 10.16 15.82
CA GLU A 205 10.88 11.52 16.26
C GLU A 205 9.71 12.10 17.06
N VAL A 206 8.49 11.90 16.56
CA VAL A 206 7.24 12.33 17.20
C VAL A 206 6.99 11.57 18.51
N ALA A 207 7.22 10.26 18.52
CA ALA A 207 7.14 9.45 19.73
C ALA A 207 8.11 9.95 20.80
N LYS A 208 9.37 10.23 20.43
CA LYS A 208 10.39 10.78 21.31
C LYS A 208 10.00 12.14 21.88
N ASP A 209 9.51 13.07 21.05
CA ASP A 209 9.03 14.39 21.47
C ASP A 209 7.83 14.29 22.44
N LEU A 210 7.00 13.26 22.27
CA LEU A 210 5.87 12.93 23.15
C LEU A 210 6.24 12.04 24.35
N ASN A 211 7.53 11.77 24.57
CA ASN A 211 8.08 10.92 25.64
C ASN A 211 7.56 9.46 25.63
N VAL A 212 7.20 8.96 24.45
CA VAL A 212 6.83 7.56 24.22
C VAL A 212 8.07 6.74 23.88
N VAL A 213 8.18 5.55 24.48
CA VAL A 213 9.34 4.66 24.33
C VAL A 213 8.94 3.43 23.50
N ARG A 214 9.61 3.22 22.36
CA ARG A 214 9.43 2.04 21.50
C ARG A 214 9.69 0.74 22.27
N LYS A 215 8.85 -0.27 22.03
CA LYS A 215 8.95 -1.62 22.59
C LYS A 215 8.87 -2.62 21.43
N GLY A 216 9.98 -3.25 21.10
CA GLY A 216 10.15 -4.04 19.88
C GLY A 216 11.26 -3.48 18.99
N LYS A 217 11.44 -4.06 17.81
CA LYS A 217 12.45 -3.63 16.84
C LYS A 217 11.86 -2.58 15.89
N GLU A 218 12.64 -1.59 15.49
CA GLU A 218 12.24 -0.59 14.50
C GLU A 218 12.16 -1.19 13.10
N HIS A 219 11.23 -0.70 12.27
CA HIS A 219 10.90 -1.25 10.95
C HIS A 219 10.46 -2.73 11.04
N GLN A 220 9.50 -2.96 11.93
CA GLN A 220 8.72 -4.19 12.01
C GLN A 220 7.30 -3.83 12.41
N ALA A 221 6.35 -4.14 11.54
CA ALA A 221 4.98 -3.61 11.62
C ALA A 221 4.32 -3.79 13.00
N GLY A 222 4.57 -4.89 13.73
CA GLY A 222 4.05 -5.08 15.09
C GLY A 222 4.55 -4.00 16.07
N SER A 223 5.86 -3.78 16.10
CA SER A 223 6.52 -2.76 16.94
C SER A 223 6.13 -1.34 16.54
N ASP A 224 5.99 -1.08 15.24
CA ASP A 224 5.58 0.20 14.70
C ASP A 224 4.09 0.49 14.97
N SER A 225 3.19 -0.50 14.82
CA SER A 225 1.76 -0.36 15.20
C SER A 225 1.57 -0.05 16.69
N LEU A 226 2.42 -0.63 17.56
CA LEU A 226 2.42 -0.37 19.00
C LEU A 226 2.91 1.05 19.30
N LEU A 227 3.98 1.49 18.62
CA LEU A 227 4.48 2.85 18.75
C LEU A 227 3.45 3.87 18.25
N THR A 228 2.78 3.59 17.13
CA THR A 228 1.65 4.37 16.59
C THR A 228 0.52 4.49 17.62
N ALA A 229 0.07 3.39 18.22
CA ALA A 229 -0.96 3.42 19.26
C ALA A 229 -0.54 4.28 20.49
N ASP A 230 0.63 4.00 21.08
CA ASP A 230 1.10 4.74 22.27
C ASP A 230 1.33 6.24 21.95
N THR A 231 1.82 6.54 20.74
CA THR A 231 2.04 7.92 20.25
C THR A 231 0.71 8.67 20.09
N PHE A 232 -0.33 8.03 19.54
CA PHE A 232 -1.65 8.64 19.42
C PHE A 232 -2.27 9.02 20.75
N PHE A 233 -2.28 8.11 21.73
CA PHE A 233 -2.87 8.42 23.04
C PHE A 233 -2.06 9.51 23.79
N SER A 234 -0.73 9.51 23.68
CA SER A 234 0.11 10.59 24.22
C SER A 234 -0.13 11.93 23.52
N LEU A 235 -0.27 11.93 22.18
CA LEU A 235 -0.60 13.10 21.37
C LEU A 235 -1.97 13.68 21.75
N ARG A 236 -3.01 12.82 21.81
CA ARG A 236 -4.38 13.20 22.14
C ARG A 236 -4.48 13.81 23.54
N ALA A 237 -3.75 13.26 24.51
CA ALA A 237 -3.70 13.80 25.87
C ALA A 237 -2.96 15.15 25.97
N GLN A 238 -1.86 15.34 25.22
CA GLN A 238 -1.01 16.53 25.35
C GLN A 238 -1.43 17.73 24.49
N TYR A 239 -2.07 17.50 23.33
CA TYR A 239 -2.38 18.54 22.34
C TYR A 239 -3.87 18.74 22.07
N PHE A 240 -4.73 17.85 22.58
CA PHE A 240 -6.16 17.82 22.25
C PHE A 240 -7.06 17.59 23.48
N ASP A 241 -6.56 17.76 24.71
CA ASP A 241 -7.33 17.59 25.96
C ASP A 241 -8.08 16.24 26.09
N ASN A 242 -7.61 15.20 25.39
CA ASN A 242 -8.22 13.87 25.20
C ASN A 242 -9.42 13.78 24.23
N GLU A 243 -9.81 14.86 23.55
CA GLU A 243 -10.97 14.91 22.65
C GLU A 243 -10.57 15.37 21.23
N LEU A 244 -10.98 14.63 20.20
CA LEU A 244 -10.70 14.98 18.79
C LEU A 244 -11.95 15.53 18.10
N ASP A 245 -11.76 16.55 17.28
CA ASP A 245 -12.81 17.08 16.39
C ASP A 245 -12.93 16.20 15.15
N ASP A 246 -13.90 15.28 15.16
CA ASP A 246 -14.23 14.40 14.04
C ASP A 246 -14.53 15.15 12.75
N GLY A 247 -15.15 16.34 12.85
CA GLY A 247 -15.44 17.20 11.70
C GLY A 247 -14.18 17.75 11.00
N LYS A 248 -13.01 17.61 11.63
CA LYS A 248 -11.71 18.07 11.13
C LYS A 248 -10.71 16.94 10.89
N PHE A 249 -10.75 15.86 11.67
CA PHE A 249 -9.71 14.83 11.67
C PHE A 249 -10.15 13.45 11.18
N LEU A 250 -11.45 13.13 11.25
CA LEU A 250 -11.93 11.78 10.91
C LEU A 250 -11.75 11.50 9.42
N GLY A 251 -11.18 10.33 9.10
CA GLY A 251 -10.96 9.87 7.72
C GLY A 251 -9.93 10.69 6.93
N GLN A 252 -9.18 11.58 7.58
CA GLN A 252 -8.15 12.38 6.92
C GLN A 252 -6.82 11.62 6.89
N ILE A 253 -6.31 11.34 5.69
CA ILE A 253 -5.03 10.67 5.46
C ILE A 253 -3.98 11.69 5.03
N TYR A 254 -2.78 11.62 5.59
CA TYR A 254 -1.71 12.54 5.20
C TYR A 254 -1.26 12.32 3.74
N GLY A 255 -0.92 13.40 3.04
CA GLY A 255 -0.45 13.36 1.65
C GLY A 255 -1.53 13.22 0.56
N LEU A 256 -2.75 12.84 0.95
CA LEU A 256 -3.93 12.68 0.09
C LEU A 256 -5.01 13.74 0.40
N ALA A 257 -5.99 13.89 -0.49
CA ALA A 257 -7.07 14.87 -0.39
C ALA A 257 -8.46 14.22 -0.45
N SER A 258 -9.12 14.14 0.72
CA SER A 258 -10.54 13.76 0.79
C SER A 258 -11.44 14.84 0.18
N SER A 259 -12.50 14.41 -0.51
CA SER A 259 -13.45 15.22 -1.29
C SER A 259 -14.42 16.06 -0.43
N GLY A 260 -13.88 16.82 0.52
CA GLY A 260 -14.64 17.71 1.41
C GLY A 260 -13.90 18.94 1.95
N GLN A 261 -12.57 18.91 2.09
CA GLN A 261 -11.82 19.98 2.78
C GLN A 261 -10.54 20.45 2.04
N ALA A 262 -10.68 20.79 0.75
CA ALA A 262 -9.61 21.39 -0.06
C ALA A 262 -9.10 22.78 0.43
N GLN A 263 -9.65 23.33 1.52
CA GLN A 263 -9.24 24.63 2.08
C GLN A 263 -8.07 24.53 3.07
N PHE A 264 -7.91 23.42 3.80
CA PHE A 264 -6.80 23.23 4.76
C PHE A 264 -5.50 22.68 4.13
N SER A 265 -5.54 22.27 2.86
CA SER A 265 -4.37 21.72 2.13
C SER A 265 -3.55 22.77 1.37
N ARG A 266 -3.94 24.05 1.41
CA ARG A 266 -3.32 25.11 0.59
C ARG A 266 -2.01 25.67 1.14
N GLU A 267 -1.71 25.47 2.42
CA GLU A 267 -0.42 25.79 3.02
C GLU A 267 0.27 24.51 3.51
N MET A 268 1.53 24.34 3.09
CA MET A 268 2.37 23.16 3.34
C MET A 268 1.83 21.85 2.75
N THR A 269 1.94 21.74 1.42
CA THR A 269 2.12 20.43 0.76
C THR A 269 3.36 19.74 1.34
N PRO A 270 3.33 18.41 1.60
CA PRO A 270 4.50 17.68 2.07
C PRO A 270 5.70 17.80 1.14
N SER A 271 6.90 17.73 1.72
CA SER A 271 8.10 17.38 0.96
C SER A 271 8.04 15.89 0.64
N LEU A 272 8.53 15.49 -0.54
CA LEU A 272 8.69 14.07 -0.92
C LEU A 272 9.75 13.34 -0.08
N ALA A 273 10.44 14.03 0.82
CA ALA A 273 11.43 13.48 1.75
C ALA A 273 10.83 12.84 3.03
N ASP A 274 9.50 12.90 3.23
CA ASP A 274 8.81 12.35 4.41
C ASP A 274 8.37 10.87 4.21
N ASP A 275 8.90 10.18 3.20
CA ASP A 275 8.70 8.75 2.93
C ASP A 275 9.24 7.91 4.12
N PRO A 276 8.44 6.97 4.70
CA PRO A 276 8.89 6.13 5.82
C PRO A 276 10.13 5.28 5.51
N LEU A 277 10.46 5.05 4.24
CA LEU A 277 11.63 4.30 3.79
C LEU A 277 12.82 5.21 3.37
N GLY A 278 12.69 6.54 3.52
CA GLY A 278 13.80 7.48 3.43
C GLY A 278 14.39 7.71 2.03
N PHE A 279 13.64 7.37 0.96
CA PHE A 279 14.16 7.45 -0.40
C PHE A 279 14.38 8.88 -0.90
N PRO A 280 15.53 9.18 -1.56
CA PRO A 280 15.70 10.42 -2.28
C PRO A 280 14.83 10.42 -3.54
N ILE A 281 13.92 11.40 -3.65
CA ILE A 281 13.00 11.53 -4.79
C ILE A 281 13.29 12.82 -5.56
N ASP A 282 13.53 12.69 -6.87
CA ASP A 282 13.70 13.82 -7.78
C ASP A 282 12.46 14.74 -7.80
N PRO A 283 12.64 16.07 -8.00
CA PRO A 283 11.55 17.03 -7.95
C PRO A 283 10.48 16.77 -9.01
N ILE A 284 9.22 17.04 -8.65
CA ILE A 284 8.05 16.98 -9.53
C ILE A 284 8.35 17.71 -10.85
N PRO A 285 8.12 17.08 -12.02
CA PRO A 285 8.22 17.76 -13.30
C PRO A 285 7.26 18.96 -13.33
N THR A 286 7.80 20.18 -13.33
CA THR A 286 6.99 21.39 -13.41
C THR A 286 6.12 21.35 -14.67
N PRO A 287 4.82 21.70 -14.59
CA PRO A 287 3.98 21.80 -15.77
C PRO A 287 4.64 22.76 -16.76
N GLN A 288 5.00 22.27 -17.95
CA GLN A 288 5.52 23.14 -19.00
C GLN A 288 4.43 24.16 -19.34
N ALA A 289 4.69 25.43 -19.02
CA ALA A 289 3.86 26.53 -19.49
C ALA A 289 3.82 26.45 -21.03
N THR A 290 2.62 26.47 -21.59
CA THR A 290 2.40 26.36 -23.04
C THR A 290 3.04 27.54 -23.76
N VAL A 291 4.28 27.36 -24.24
CA VAL A 291 4.96 28.35 -25.07
C VAL A 291 4.31 28.35 -26.44
N THR A 292 3.60 29.43 -26.76
CA THR A 292 3.07 29.67 -28.10
C THR A 292 4.23 29.78 -29.10
N PRO A 293 4.20 29.06 -30.24
CA PRO A 293 5.30 29.09 -31.19
C PRO A 293 5.31 30.42 -31.96
N SER A 294 6.21 31.32 -31.58
CA SER A 294 6.51 32.53 -32.37
C SER A 294 7.33 32.16 -33.61
N SER A 295 6.85 32.55 -34.79
CA SER A 295 7.48 32.24 -36.06
C SER A 295 8.64 33.18 -36.38
N SER A 296 9.85 32.64 -36.58
CA SER A 296 10.92 33.33 -37.31
C SER A 296 11.77 32.35 -38.11
N LEU A 297 11.47 32.22 -39.40
CA LEU A 297 12.26 31.43 -40.36
C LEU A 297 13.58 32.14 -40.69
N VAL A 298 14.71 31.47 -40.48
CA VAL A 298 16.01 31.89 -41.05
C VAL A 298 16.39 30.94 -42.19
N ARG A 299 16.45 31.52 -43.39
CA ARG A 299 16.62 30.84 -44.68
C ARG A 299 18.09 30.47 -44.93
N ARG A 300 18.42 29.18 -45.01
CA ARG A 300 19.75 28.72 -45.48
C ARG A 300 19.77 28.60 -47.01
N GLN A 301 20.81 29.13 -47.65
CA GLN A 301 20.96 29.15 -49.11
C GLN A 301 21.44 27.79 -49.67
N VAL A 302 21.10 27.53 -50.92
CA VAL A 302 21.49 26.34 -51.70
C VAL A 302 22.62 26.71 -52.66
N LEU A 303 23.60 25.82 -52.85
CA LEU A 303 24.61 25.87 -53.92
C LEU A 303 24.69 24.51 -54.66
N PRO A 304 25.09 24.48 -55.95
CA PRO A 304 24.82 23.35 -56.86
C PRO A 304 25.97 22.32 -57.01
N PRO A 305 25.72 21.14 -57.62
CA PRO A 305 26.70 20.03 -57.72
C PRO A 305 27.37 19.89 -59.11
N ARG A 306 28.58 19.27 -59.21
CA ARG A 306 29.10 18.63 -60.47
C ARG A 306 30.21 17.54 -60.30
N HIS A 307 29.91 16.35 -60.82
CA HIS A 307 30.69 15.33 -61.58
C HIS A 307 32.07 14.71 -61.19
N HIS A 308 32.02 13.37 -61.00
CA HIS A 308 32.79 12.21 -61.57
C HIS A 308 34.33 12.11 -61.61
N LEU A 309 34.83 11.01 -61.00
CA LEU A 309 35.61 9.84 -61.54
C LEU A 309 36.24 9.06 -60.33
N SER A 310 36.56 7.76 -60.31
CA SER A 310 36.35 6.59 -61.21
C SER A 310 36.45 5.25 -60.40
N ASN A 311 36.22 4.08 -61.03
CA ASN A 311 36.23 2.71 -60.45
C ASN A 311 37.61 1.99 -60.67
N PRO A 312 37.87 0.68 -60.35
CA PRO A 312 37.09 -0.37 -59.64
C PRO A 312 37.86 -1.32 -58.66
N GLN A 313 37.16 -2.13 -57.85
CA GLN A 313 37.37 -3.60 -57.71
C GLN A 313 36.33 -4.30 -56.79
N GLU A 314 36.04 -5.58 -57.06
CA GLU A 314 35.07 -6.52 -56.43
C GLU A 314 35.80 -7.89 -56.25
N PRO A 315 35.22 -8.99 -55.67
CA PRO A 315 33.93 -9.17 -54.97
C PRO A 315 33.97 -10.00 -53.65
N GLY A 316 32.82 -10.18 -53.00
CA GLY A 316 32.58 -11.17 -51.91
C GLY A 316 31.10 -11.57 -51.80
N PRO A 317 30.72 -12.84 -51.59
CA PRO A 317 29.37 -13.34 -51.92
C PRO A 317 28.33 -13.34 -50.78
N ARG A 318 27.07 -13.59 -51.19
CA ARG A 318 25.82 -13.61 -50.41
C ARG A 318 25.70 -14.79 -49.43
N ALA A 319 24.86 -14.61 -48.41
CA ALA A 319 24.09 -15.69 -47.77
C ALA A 319 22.64 -15.23 -47.53
N SER A 320 21.68 -16.12 -47.73
CA SER A 320 20.24 -15.86 -47.63
C SER A 320 19.57 -16.74 -46.58
N SER A 321 18.34 -16.34 -46.22
CA SER A 321 17.19 -17.17 -45.80
C SER A 321 17.22 -17.87 -44.43
N ALA A 322 16.11 -17.67 -43.72
CA ALA A 322 15.75 -18.32 -42.47
C ALA A 322 15.47 -19.83 -42.61
N VAL A 323 15.56 -20.54 -41.49
CA VAL A 323 15.12 -21.93 -41.33
C VAL A 323 14.20 -22.03 -40.12
N SER A 324 13.00 -22.59 -40.32
CA SER A 324 12.08 -22.97 -39.23
C SER A 324 12.51 -24.27 -38.59
N ILE A 325 12.32 -24.40 -37.27
CA ILE A 325 12.34 -25.69 -36.57
C ILE A 325 10.93 -26.01 -36.08
N LYS A 326 10.35 -27.08 -36.63
CA LYS A 326 9.23 -27.80 -36.00
C LYS A 326 9.81 -28.84 -35.04
N ASN A 327 9.06 -29.22 -34.01
CA ASN A 327 9.16 -30.58 -33.48
C ASN A 327 7.74 -31.17 -33.31
N PRO A 328 7.52 -32.47 -33.56
CA PRO A 328 6.19 -33.05 -33.66
C PRO A 328 5.75 -33.73 -32.37
N ASN A 329 4.45 -33.68 -32.07
CA ASN A 329 3.66 -34.80 -31.52
C ASN A 329 2.19 -34.39 -31.44
N ALA A 330 1.38 -34.86 -32.40
CA ALA A 330 -0.07 -34.73 -32.39
C ALA A 330 -0.70 -35.90 -33.16
N PRO A 331 -1.54 -36.73 -32.53
CA PRO A 331 -2.53 -37.55 -33.19
C PRO A 331 -3.86 -36.79 -33.26
N ASN A 332 -4.46 -36.69 -34.44
CA ASN A 332 -5.83 -36.20 -34.61
C ASN A 332 -6.86 -37.30 -34.27
N GLY A 333 -7.97 -36.93 -33.64
CA GLY A 333 -9.16 -37.75 -33.49
C GLY A 333 -10.35 -36.88 -33.05
N SER A 334 -11.40 -36.83 -33.86
CA SER A 334 -12.54 -35.94 -33.70
C SER A 334 -13.77 -36.61 -33.05
N ASP A 335 -14.75 -35.75 -32.74
CA ASP A 335 -16.18 -36.03 -32.54
C ASP A 335 -16.67 -36.52 -31.16
N GLY A 336 -17.68 -35.81 -30.64
CA GLY A 336 -18.38 -36.15 -29.39
C GLY A 336 -18.88 -34.90 -28.65
N ALA A 337 -20.09 -34.43 -28.96
CA ALA A 337 -20.68 -33.25 -28.32
C ALA A 337 -21.29 -33.55 -26.94
N THR A 338 -21.17 -32.62 -25.99
CA THR A 338 -22.22 -32.31 -24.99
C THR A 338 -22.00 -30.93 -24.36
N ASN A 339 -23.10 -30.24 -24.06
CA ASN A 339 -23.16 -28.90 -23.47
C ASN A 339 -23.47 -29.01 -21.96
N PRO A 340 -22.64 -28.48 -21.03
CA PRO A 340 -22.80 -28.73 -19.60
C PRO A 340 -23.79 -27.79 -18.87
N PHE A 341 -24.42 -26.82 -19.53
CA PHE A 341 -25.34 -25.87 -18.86
C PHE A 341 -26.80 -25.98 -19.35
N ALA A 342 -27.60 -26.77 -18.63
CA ALA A 342 -29.05 -26.66 -18.56
C ALA A 342 -29.56 -27.18 -17.18
N PRO A 343 -30.58 -26.55 -16.57
CA PRO A 343 -30.92 -26.79 -15.15
C PRO A 343 -31.89 -27.97 -14.96
N TYR A 344 -31.63 -28.81 -13.94
CA TYR A 344 -32.60 -29.80 -13.48
C TYR A 344 -33.55 -29.21 -12.44
N ARG A 345 -34.85 -29.28 -12.73
CA ARG A 345 -35.94 -28.82 -11.84
C ARG A 345 -37.03 -29.89 -11.72
N ALA A 346 -36.96 -30.66 -10.65
CA ALA A 346 -38.04 -31.50 -10.11
C ALA A 346 -37.63 -31.83 -8.66
N GLY A 347 -38.51 -31.95 -7.67
CA GLY A 347 -39.97 -32.02 -7.70
C GLY A 347 -40.39 -32.94 -6.56
N SER A 348 -41.08 -32.40 -5.54
CA SER A 348 -41.42 -33.15 -4.33
C SER A 348 -42.37 -34.33 -4.59
N PRO A 349 -42.40 -35.30 -3.67
CA PRO A 349 -43.67 -35.79 -3.17
C PRO A 349 -43.78 -35.66 -1.65
N ALA A 350 -44.99 -35.31 -1.18
CA ALA A 350 -45.38 -35.34 0.22
C ALA A 350 -45.88 -36.75 0.63
N VAL A 351 -46.53 -36.85 1.80
CA VAL A 351 -47.13 -38.04 2.46
C VAL A 351 -46.14 -38.70 3.45
N ARG A 352 -46.38 -38.74 4.78
CA ARG A 352 -47.57 -38.41 5.61
C ARG A 352 -47.27 -37.34 6.66
#